data_AF-A0AAE6YFC9-F1
#
_entry.id   AF-A0AAE6YFC9-F1
#
_cell.length_a   1.000
_cell.length_b   1.000
_cell.length_c   1.000
_cell.angle_alpha   90.00
_cell.angle_beta   90.00
_cell.angle_gamma   90.00
#
_symmetry.space_group_name_H-M   'P 1'
#
loop_
_entity.id
_entity.type
_entity.pdbx_description
1 polymer ?
#
loop_
_entity_poly.entity_id
_entity_poly.type
_entity_poly.pdbx_seq_one_letter_code
_entity_poly.pdbx_strand_id
1 'polypeptide(L)'
;MTTDAFLADCRARLAFDLLSNTWNAVVLWALRDGPRRPVELRERIGGISSKVLTETLRRLQFNGLVERQAHRTAPSRVEYRLTALGRSLLAPIDAVGAWAFEHGDEVMAAQDAASAPAPQSPPLLPLARQVDTVK
;
A
#
# COMPACT_ATOMS: atom_id res chain seq x y z
N MET A 1 19.42 19.05 -1.39
CA MET A 1 20.72 18.45 -1.73
C MET A 1 20.73 16.99 -1.23
N THR A 2 19.75 16.19 -1.67
CA THR A 2 19.43 14.88 -1.05
C THR A 2 19.33 13.75 -2.07
N THR A 3 19.38 14.07 -3.37
CA THR A 3 18.98 13.15 -4.44
C THR A 3 19.93 11.96 -4.59
N ASP A 4 21.25 12.15 -4.54
CA ASP A 4 22.19 11.02 -4.66
C ASP A 4 22.31 10.17 -3.38
N ALA A 5 22.18 10.80 -2.21
CA ALA A 5 22.21 10.06 -0.94
C ALA A 5 20.99 9.12 -0.82
N PHE A 6 19.83 9.56 -1.28
CA PHE A 6 18.60 8.75 -1.25
C PHE A 6 18.70 7.49 -2.12
N LEU A 7 19.38 7.56 -3.26
CA LEU A 7 19.54 6.42 -4.18
C LEU A 7 20.44 5.31 -3.63
N ALA A 8 21.37 5.64 -2.72
CA ALA A 8 22.31 4.69 -2.12
C ALA A 8 22.03 4.34 -0.65
N ASP A 9 21.06 5.00 0.00
CA ASP A 9 20.82 4.83 1.43
C ASP A 9 19.97 3.59 1.75
N CYS A 10 20.59 2.63 2.43
CA CYS A 10 19.91 1.44 2.93
C CYS A 10 18.77 1.78 3.91
N ARG A 11 18.80 2.96 4.56
CA ARG A 11 17.76 3.42 5.49
C ARG A 11 16.51 3.90 4.77
N ALA A 12 16.65 4.61 3.66
CA ALA A 12 15.52 4.97 2.81
C ALA A 12 14.83 3.69 2.31
N ARG A 13 15.62 2.73 1.82
CA ARG A 13 15.10 1.43 1.39
C ARG A 13 14.36 0.69 2.51
N LEU A 14 14.88 0.68 3.73
CA LEU A 14 14.19 0.09 4.89
C LEU A 14 12.83 0.74 5.14
N ALA A 15 12.72 2.07 5.05
CA ALA A 15 11.45 2.76 5.23
C ALA A 15 10.43 2.36 4.15
N PHE A 16 10.83 2.28 2.88
CA PHE A 16 9.97 1.80 1.81
C PHE A 16 9.63 0.31 1.93
N ASP A 17 10.55 -0.54 2.38
CA ASP A 17 10.29 -1.95 2.65
C ASP A 17 9.20 -2.10 3.74
N LEU A 18 9.20 -1.23 4.76
CA LEU A 18 8.15 -1.21 5.78
C LEU A 18 6.80 -0.74 5.23
N LEU A 19 6.77 0.28 4.37
CA LEU A 19 5.54 0.87 3.84
C LEU A 19 4.95 0.10 2.64
N SER A 20 5.78 -0.58 1.86
CA SER A 20 5.37 -1.38 0.69
C SER A 20 4.49 -2.58 1.07
N ASN A 21 4.53 -3.01 2.33
CA ASN A 21 3.58 -4.00 2.81
C ASN A 21 2.20 -3.37 3.00
N THR A 22 1.24 -3.81 2.20
CA THR A 22 -0.15 -3.31 2.11
C THR A 22 -0.80 -3.03 3.46
N TRP A 23 -0.59 -3.90 4.45
CA TRP A 23 -1.31 -3.81 5.72
C TRP A 23 -0.54 -3.09 6.83
N ASN A 24 0.76 -2.84 6.65
CA ASN A 24 1.58 -2.17 7.68
C ASN A 24 1.07 -0.76 7.94
N ALA A 25 0.99 0.08 6.89
CA ALA A 25 0.52 1.46 7.02
C ALA A 25 -0.91 1.53 7.58
N VAL A 26 -1.79 0.64 7.10
CA VAL A 26 -3.20 0.58 7.54
C VAL A 26 -3.33 0.23 9.02
N VAL A 27 -2.60 -0.79 9.50
CA VAL A 27 -2.63 -1.18 10.93
C VAL A 27 -2.02 -0.10 11.82
N LEU A 28 -0.91 0.54 11.39
CA LEU A 28 -0.30 1.64 12.14
C LEU A 28 -1.28 2.83 12.25
N TRP A 29 -1.93 3.19 11.15
CA TRP A 29 -2.93 4.25 11.11
C TRP A 29 -4.16 3.94 11.98
N ALA A 30 -4.60 2.68 12.01
CA ALA A 30 -5.73 2.24 12.85
C ALA A 30 -5.43 2.33 14.36
N LEU A 31 -4.15 2.30 14.75
CA LEU A 31 -3.66 2.42 16.13
C LEU A 31 -3.31 3.86 16.56
N ARG A 32 -3.45 4.86 15.67
CA ARG A 32 -3.03 6.24 15.95
C ARG A 32 -3.70 6.85 17.18
N ASP A 33 -4.98 6.53 17.41
CA ASP A 33 -5.79 7.08 18.50
C ASP A 33 -5.62 6.32 19.83
N GLY A 34 -4.80 5.26 19.87
CA GLY A 34 -4.53 4.51 21.09
C GLY A 34 -4.58 2.99 20.94
N PRO A 35 -4.42 2.26 22.07
CA PRO A 35 -4.40 0.81 22.09
C PRO A 35 -5.70 0.19 21.60
N ARG A 36 -5.63 -0.93 20.87
CA ARG A 36 -6.81 -1.65 20.34
C ARG A 36 -6.65 -3.15 20.44
N ARG A 37 -7.79 -3.85 20.58
CA ARG A 37 -7.84 -5.32 20.49
C ARG A 37 -7.77 -5.77 19.02
N PRO A 38 -7.31 -6.99 18.72
CA PRO A 38 -7.30 -7.52 17.35
C PRO A 38 -8.67 -7.49 16.66
N VAL A 39 -9.74 -7.77 17.41
CA VAL A 39 -11.11 -7.75 16.87
C VAL A 39 -11.50 -6.34 16.46
N GLU A 40 -11.26 -5.35 17.33
CA GLU A 40 -11.51 -3.92 17.05
C GLU A 40 -10.68 -3.44 15.86
N LEU A 41 -9.41 -3.85 15.75
CA LEU A 41 -8.57 -3.52 14.59
C LEU A 41 -9.14 -4.10 13.30
N ARG A 42 -9.55 -5.36 13.31
CA ARG A 42 -10.13 -6.01 12.13
C ARG A 42 -11.42 -5.34 11.68
N GLU A 43 -12.29 -5.01 12.63
CA GLU A 43 -13.55 -4.31 12.39
C GLU A 43 -13.31 -2.90 11.85
N ARG A 44 -12.35 -2.16 12.43
CA ARG A 44 -12.00 -0.81 11.98
C ARG A 44 -11.35 -0.78 10.60
N ILE A 45 -10.51 -1.77 10.29
CA ILE A 45 -9.76 -1.81 9.03
C ILE A 45 -10.65 -2.30 7.88
N GLY A 46 -11.44 -3.35 8.09
CA GLY A 46 -12.23 -3.98 7.03
C GLY A 46 -11.37 -4.69 5.97
N GLY A 47 -11.87 -5.77 5.36
CA GLY A 47 -11.18 -6.49 4.28
C GLY A 47 -9.91 -7.29 4.69
N ILE A 48 -9.33 -7.05 5.87
CA ILE A 48 -8.20 -7.83 6.39
C ILE A 48 -8.68 -9.13 7.05
N SER A 49 -8.09 -10.27 6.66
CA SER A 49 -8.35 -11.54 7.34
C SER A 49 -7.67 -11.61 8.70
N SER A 50 -8.22 -12.40 9.65
CA SER A 50 -7.61 -12.58 10.98
C SER A 50 -6.18 -13.12 10.92
N LYS A 51 -5.89 -14.00 9.96
CA LYS A 51 -4.55 -14.54 9.70
C LYS A 51 -3.58 -13.43 9.28
N VAL A 52 -3.97 -12.63 8.28
CA VAL A 52 -3.15 -11.53 7.77
C VAL A 52 -2.94 -10.44 8.82
N LEU A 53 -3.97 -10.12 9.62
CA LEU A 53 -3.83 -9.20 10.75
C LEU A 53 -2.82 -9.72 11.79
N THR A 54 -2.89 -11.00 12.13
CA THR A 54 -1.95 -11.63 13.09
C THR A 54 -0.51 -11.59 12.58
N GLU A 55 -0.30 -11.94 11.31
CA GLU A 55 1.01 -11.89 10.66
C GLU A 55 1.56 -10.45 10.60
N THR A 56 0.69 -9.48 10.30
CA THR A 56 1.04 -8.07 10.27
C THR A 56 1.42 -7.55 11.65
N LEU A 57 0.64 -7.85 12.68
CA LEU A 57 0.98 -7.47 14.06
C LEU A 57 2.29 -8.10 14.52
N ARG A 58 2.58 -9.35 14.15
CA ARG A 58 3.87 -10.00 14.46
C ARG A 58 5.03 -9.28 13.78
N ARG A 59 4.89 -8.93 12.51
CA ARG A 59 5.90 -8.17 11.75
C ARG A 59 6.12 -6.78 12.34
N LEU A 60 5.05 -6.05 12.68
CA LEU A 60 5.15 -4.72 13.29
C LEU A 60 5.79 -4.77 14.69
N GLN A 61 5.53 -5.83 15.47
CA GLN A 61 6.22 -6.08 16.74
C GLN A 61 7.71 -6.38 16.54
N PHE A 62 8.04 -7.25 15.59
CA PHE A 62 9.43 -7.59 15.26
C PHE A 62 10.25 -6.34 14.88
N ASN A 63 9.64 -5.42 14.12
CA ASN A 63 10.25 -4.15 13.74
C ASN A 63 10.21 -3.07 14.84
N GLY A 64 9.69 -3.38 16.03
CA GLY A 64 9.62 -2.44 17.15
C GLY A 64 8.62 -1.28 16.96
N LEU A 65 7.69 -1.39 16.00
CA LEU A 65 6.70 -0.35 15.70
C LEU A 65 5.43 -0.49 16.56
N VAL A 66 5.11 -1.71 16.96
CA VAL A 66 3.94 -2.04 17.78
C VAL A 66 4.38 -2.88 18.97
N GLU A 67 3.75 -2.67 20.12
CA GLU A 67 3.92 -3.54 21.29
C GLU A 67 2.59 -4.17 21.70
N ARG A 68 2.68 -5.38 22.25
CA ARG A 68 1.54 -6.18 22.73
C ARG A 68 1.47 -6.09 24.25
N GLN A 69 0.39 -5.50 24.75
CA GLN A 69 0.11 -5.40 26.17
C GLN A 69 -0.93 -6.44 26.58
N ALA A 70 -0.55 -7.34 27.49
CA ALA A 70 -1.48 -8.31 28.09
C ALA A 70 -1.92 -7.82 29.46
N HIS A 71 -3.24 -7.66 29.64
CA HIS A 71 -3.83 -7.28 30.92
C HIS A 71 -4.26 -8.55 31.66
N ARG A 72 -3.74 -8.75 32.87
CA ARG A 72 -4.00 -9.93 33.73
C ARG A 72 -5.31 -9.85 34.55
N THR A 73 -6.19 -8.90 34.25
CA THR A 73 -7.54 -8.82 34.84
C THR A 73 -8.44 -9.89 34.25
N ALA A 74 -9.41 -10.42 34.99
CA ALA A 74 -10.44 -11.31 34.45
C ALA A 74 -11.56 -10.48 33.77
N PRO A 75 -11.95 -10.77 32.51
CA PRO A 75 -11.31 -11.68 31.56
C PRO A 75 -9.99 -11.10 30.99
N SER A 76 -8.99 -11.96 30.80
CA SER A 76 -7.68 -11.54 30.28
C SER A 76 -7.84 -10.97 28.88
N ARG A 77 -7.24 -9.81 28.64
CA ARG A 77 -7.36 -9.09 27.36
C ARG A 77 -6.00 -8.68 26.84
N VAL A 78 -5.87 -8.69 25.52
CA VAL A 78 -4.65 -8.33 24.81
C VAL A 78 -4.96 -7.14 23.92
N GLU A 79 -4.13 -6.11 24.05
CA GLU A 79 -4.20 -4.90 23.26
C GLU A 79 -2.86 -4.66 22.57
N TYR A 80 -2.91 -4.02 21.41
CA TYR A 80 -1.75 -3.58 20.66
C TYR A 80 -1.71 -2.07 20.66
N ARG A 81 -0.53 -1.48 20.79
CA ARG A 81 -0.35 -0.02 20.74
C ARG A 81 0.92 0.34 19.98
N LEU A 82 0.96 1.54 19.43
CA LEU A 82 2.16 2.08 18.80
C LEU A 82 3.24 2.34 19.86
N THR A 83 4.47 1.94 19.55
CA THR A 83 5.67 2.40 20.27
C THR A 83 5.97 3.86 19.88
N ALA A 84 6.96 4.49 20.52
CA ALA A 84 7.44 5.81 20.10
C ALA A 84 7.91 5.80 18.63
N LEU A 85 8.62 4.75 18.22
CA LEU A 85 9.06 4.55 16.84
C LEU A 85 7.85 4.39 15.90
N GLY A 86 6.87 3.56 16.27
CA GLY A 86 5.64 3.41 15.49
C GLY A 86 4.87 4.72 15.29
N ARG A 87 4.82 5.58 16.33
CA ARG A 87 4.19 6.91 16.23
C ARG A 87 4.94 7.83 15.29
N SER A 88 6.28 7.82 15.29
CA SER A 88 7.06 8.65 14.37
C SER A 88 6.82 8.32 12.89
N LEU A 89 6.37 7.09 12.58
CA LEU A 89 6.07 6.67 11.21
C LEU A 89 4.69 7.15 10.72
N LEU A 90 3.84 7.70 11.59
CA LEU A 90 2.52 8.22 11.20
C LEU A 90 2.61 9.43 10.28
N ALA A 91 3.56 10.35 10.52
CA ALA A 91 3.71 11.54 9.68
C ALA A 91 4.13 11.20 8.23
N PRO A 92 5.11 10.30 8.00
CA PRO A 92 5.38 9.78 6.66
C PRO A 92 4.17 9.08 6.01
N ILE A 93 3.41 8.27 6.76
CA ILE A 93 2.21 7.61 6.24
C ILE A 93 1.17 8.66 5.80
N ASP A 94 0.96 9.70 6.61
CA ASP A 94 0.03 10.78 6.31
C ASP A 94 0.44 11.55 5.04
N ALA A 95 1.74 11.86 4.90
CA ALA A 95 2.26 12.52 3.71
C ALA A 95 2.06 11.70 2.43
N VAL A 96 2.29 10.38 2.48
CA VAL A 96 2.00 9.48 1.36
C VAL A 96 0.50 9.42 1.07
N GLY A 97 -0.33 9.38 2.12
CA GLY A 97 -1.79 9.39 1.99
C GLY A 97 -2.32 10.67 1.34
N ALA A 98 -1.79 11.83 1.73
CA ALA A 98 -2.15 13.12 1.14
C ALA A 98 -1.77 13.19 -0.34
N TRP A 99 -0.56 12.76 -0.69
CA TRP A 99 -0.13 12.68 -2.10
C TRP A 99 -1.01 11.72 -2.92
N ALA A 100 -1.34 10.55 -2.36
CA ALA A 100 -2.19 9.57 -3.03
C ALA A 100 -3.63 10.06 -3.20
N PHE A 101 -4.13 10.87 -2.27
CA PHE A 101 -5.45 11.51 -2.39
C PHE A 101 -5.45 12.55 -3.52
N GLU A 102 -4.36 13.31 -3.69
CA GLU A 102 -4.24 14.34 -4.72
C GLU A 102 -4.00 13.76 -6.12
N HIS A 103 -3.17 12.72 -6.24
CA HIS A 103 -2.68 12.22 -7.53
C HIS A 103 -3.06 10.77 -7.86
N GLY A 104 -3.80 10.08 -6.98
CA GLY A 104 -4.14 8.68 -7.17
C GLY A 104 -4.90 8.40 -8.46
N ASP A 105 -5.83 9.28 -8.83
CA ASP A 105 -6.62 9.16 -10.05
C ASP A 105 -5.74 9.29 -11.31
N GLU A 106 -4.73 10.16 -11.28
CA GLU A 106 -3.76 10.31 -12.37
C GLU A 106 -2.93 9.04 -12.55
N VAL A 107 -2.52 8.42 -11.44
CA VAL A 107 -1.76 7.15 -11.46
C VAL A 107 -2.63 6.01 -12.00
N MET A 108 -3.87 5.89 -11.55
CA MET A 108 -4.80 4.85 -12.02
C MET A 108 -5.11 5.02 -13.52
N ALA A 109 -5.38 6.24 -13.97
CA ALA A 109 -5.61 6.53 -15.39
C ALA A 109 -4.40 6.16 -16.26
N ALA A 110 -3.18 6.44 -15.80
CA ALA A 110 -1.97 6.03 -16.49
C ALA A 110 -1.80 4.50 -16.57
N GLN A 111 -2.14 3.77 -15.50
CA GLN A 111 -2.11 2.30 -15.46
C GLN A 111 -3.13 1.67 -16.43
N ASP A 112 -4.34 2.21 -16.46
CA ASP A 112 -5.40 1.76 -17.37
C ASP A 112 -5.03 1.99 -18.84
N ALA A 113 -4.48 3.17 -19.15
CA ALA A 113 -4.01 3.50 -20.50
C ALA A 113 -2.89 2.57 -20.98
N ALA A 114 -1.95 2.19 -20.10
CA ALA A 114 -0.86 1.27 -20.41
C ALA A 114 -1.34 -0.19 -20.53
N SER A 115 -2.42 -0.56 -19.83
CA SER A 115 -2.99 -1.91 -19.84
C SER A 115 -3.95 -2.15 -21.01
N ALA A 116 -4.37 -1.09 -21.72
CA ALA A 116 -5.19 -1.19 -22.92
C ALA A 116 -4.39 -1.86 -24.06
N PRO A 117 -4.97 -2.85 -24.77
CA PRO A 117 -4.30 -3.44 -25.92
C PRO A 117 -4.04 -2.37 -26.98
N ALA A 118 -2.82 -2.35 -27.53
CA ALA A 118 -2.46 -1.42 -28.60
C ALA A 118 -3.51 -1.46 -29.72
N PRO A 119 -3.89 -0.30 -30.32
CA PRO A 119 -4.82 -0.30 -31.43
C PRO A 119 -4.28 -1.22 -32.53
N GLN A 120 -5.03 -2.28 -32.83
CA GLN A 120 -4.70 -3.17 -33.93
C GLN A 120 -4.65 -2.33 -35.20
N SER A 121 -3.51 -2.34 -35.91
CA SER A 121 -3.39 -1.67 -37.19
C SER A 121 -4.57 -2.07 -38.08
N PRO A 122 -5.29 -1.11 -38.70
CA PRO A 122 -6.42 -1.44 -39.55
C PRO A 122 -5.95 -2.42 -40.63
N PRO A 123 -6.76 -3.43 -40.99
CA PRO A 123 -6.37 -4.39 -42.02
C PRO A 123 -6.07 -3.60 -43.31
N LEU A 124 -4.89 -3.83 -43.88
CA LEU A 124 -4.53 -3.28 -45.18
C LEU A 124 -5.58 -3.83 -46.18
N LEU A 125 -6.51 -2.97 -46.58
CA LEU A 125 -7.45 -3.27 -47.66
C LEU A 125 -6.63 -3.70 -48.88
N PRO A 126 -6.91 -4.86 -49.50
CA PRO A 126 -6.21 -5.24 -50.70
C PRO A 126 -6.46 -4.17 -51.77
N LEU A 127 -5.37 -3.63 -52.34
CA LEU A 127 -5.43 -2.76 -53.51
C LEU A 127 -6.27 -3.49 -54.57
N ALA A 128 -7.45 -2.94 -54.85
CA ALA A 128 -8.32 -3.46 -55.89
C ALA A 128 -7.51 -3.56 -57.18
N ARG A 129 -7.37 -4.77 -57.73
CA ARG A 129 -6.79 -4.97 -59.06
C ARG A 129 -7.60 -4.11 -60.04
N GLN A 130 -6.96 -3.12 -60.65
CA GLN A 130 -7.51 -2.47 -61.83
C GLN A 130 -7.83 -3.56 -62.86
N VAL A 131 -9.11 -3.71 -63.17
CA VAL A 131 -9.55 -4.47 -64.34
C VAL A 131 -9.36 -3.53 -65.52
N ASP A 132 -8.23 -3.69 -66.21
CA ASP A 132 -7.99 -3.02 -67.48
C ASP A 132 -9.07 -3.42 -68.47
N THR A 133 -9.92 -2.46 -68.81
CA THR A 133 -10.89 -2.57 -69.90
C THR A 133 -10.15 -2.35 -71.21
N VAL A 134 -10.01 -3.38 -72.04
CA VAL A 134 -9.71 -3.19 -73.47
C VAL A 134 -10.60 -4.11 -74.30
N LYS A 135 -11.59 -3.42 -74.88
CA LYS A 135 -12.24 -3.53 -76.20
C LYS A 135 -12.04 -4.80 -77.03
#